data_AF-A0A382WLY9-F1
#
_entry.id   AF-A0A382WLY9-F1
#
_cell.length_a   1.000
_cell.length_b   1.000
_cell.length_c   1.000
_cell.angle_alpha   90.00
_cell.angle_beta   90.00
_cell.angle_gamma   90.00
#
_symmetry.space_group_name_H-M   'P 1'
#
loop_
_entity.id
_entity.type
_entity.pdbx_description
1 polymer ?
#
loop_
_entity_poly.entity_id
_entity_poly.type
_entity_poly.pdbx_seq_one_letter_code
_entity_poly.pdbx_strand_id
1 'polypeptide(L)'
;MATVTRTNGLGHEHEVLYSTANLKAYVLDAPNLAAEGGIGKSLEFIGQSLQPLMMNSEGTSGLVNLIMDGSQTTAASLQERVRAWGSSVGSNGIDFSSATVTEGGQILVSA
;
A
#
# COMPACT_ATOMS: atom_id res chain seq x y z
N MET A 1 -30.63 -29.38 21.05
CA MET A 1 -29.51 -29.81 20.17
C MET A 1 -29.49 -28.89 18.98
N ALA A 2 -28.56 -27.93 18.94
CA ALA A 2 -28.42 -27.03 17.80
C ALA A 2 -27.63 -27.77 16.71
N THR A 3 -28.29 -28.07 15.59
CA THR A 3 -27.65 -28.57 14.38
C THR A 3 -26.74 -27.47 13.85
N VAL A 4 -25.46 -27.54 14.19
CA VAL A 4 -24.41 -26.82 13.47
C VAL A 4 -24.32 -27.47 12.10
N THR A 5 -25.07 -26.93 11.14
CA THR A 5 -24.80 -27.19 9.72
C THR A 5 -23.41 -26.63 9.48
N ARG A 6 -22.40 -27.50 9.46
CA ARG A 6 -21.11 -27.15 8.87
C ARG A 6 -21.38 -27.00 7.38
N THR A 7 -21.79 -25.81 6.96
CA THR A 7 -21.57 -25.40 5.57
C THR A 7 -20.06 -25.45 5.44
N ASN A 8 -19.53 -26.53 4.87
CA ASN A 8 -18.13 -26.60 4.49
C ASN A 8 -17.94 -25.58 3.36
N GLY A 9 -17.88 -24.29 3.72
CA GLY A 9 -17.33 -23.26 2.88
C GLY A 9 -15.89 -23.66 2.58
N LEU A 10 -15.47 -23.50 1.33
CA LEU A 10 -14.09 -23.65 0.93
C LEU A 10 -13.27 -22.73 1.85
N GLY A 11 -12.50 -23.31 2.77
CA GLY A 11 -11.84 -22.52 3.83
C GLY A 11 -10.88 -21.45 3.29
N HIS A 12 -10.51 -21.55 2.01
CA HIS A 12 -9.80 -20.54 1.23
C HIS A 12 -10.40 -20.47 -0.19
N GLU A 13 -10.68 -19.26 -0.66
CA GLU A 13 -11.19 -18.95 -1.98
C GLU A 13 -10.09 -18.33 -2.87
N HIS A 14 -10.23 -18.46 -4.19
CA HIS A 14 -9.34 -17.78 -5.13
C HIS A 14 -9.57 -16.26 -5.10
N GLU A 15 -8.51 -15.50 -5.39
CA GLU A 15 -8.54 -14.03 -5.44
C GLU A 15 -8.88 -13.33 -4.10
N VAL A 16 -8.80 -14.06 -2.98
CA VAL A 16 -8.97 -13.51 -1.62
C VAL A 16 -7.63 -13.45 -0.90
N LEU A 17 -7.30 -12.27 -0.37
CA LEU A 17 -6.14 -12.08 0.51
C LEU A 17 -6.47 -12.55 1.92
N TYR A 18 -5.80 -13.63 2.33
CA TYR A 18 -5.85 -14.11 3.70
C TYR A 18 -4.63 -13.63 4.47
N SER A 19 -4.87 -12.99 5.61
CA SER A 19 -3.82 -12.48 6.49
C SER A 19 -3.90 -13.14 7.85
N THR A 20 -2.79 -13.69 8.33
CA THR A 20 -2.69 -14.30 9.65
C THR A 20 -2.29 -13.31 10.74
N ALA A 21 -1.86 -12.10 10.37
CA ALA A 21 -1.32 -11.08 11.27
C ALA A 21 -1.91 -9.68 11.03
N ASN A 22 -3.17 -9.61 10.55
CA ASN A 22 -3.88 -8.36 10.22
C ASN A 22 -3.16 -7.45 9.19
N LEU A 23 -2.22 -8.00 8.43
CA LEU A 23 -1.58 -7.34 7.31
C LEU A 23 -2.60 -7.02 6.22
N LYS A 24 -2.52 -5.80 5.69
CA LYS A 24 -3.26 -5.35 4.51
C LYS A 24 -2.29 -4.87 3.45
N ALA A 25 -2.60 -5.20 2.19
CA ALA A 25 -1.90 -4.66 1.04
C ALA A 25 -2.56 -3.35 0.60
N TYR A 26 -1.76 -2.39 0.19
CA TYR A 26 -2.20 -1.11 -0.36
C TYR A 26 -1.40 -0.79 -1.61
N VAL A 27 -2.06 -0.12 -2.56
CA VAL A 27 -1.43 0.46 -3.73
C VAL A 27 -1.51 1.97 -3.59
N LEU A 28 -0.36 2.62 -3.52
CA LEU A 28 -0.21 4.07 -3.60
C LEU A 28 0.06 4.43 -5.07
N ASP A 29 -0.84 5.21 -5.65
CA ASP A 29 -0.68 5.85 -6.94
C ASP A 29 -0.14 7.27 -6.72
N ALA A 30 1.19 7.37 -6.78
CA ALA A 30 1.91 8.62 -6.67
C ALA A 30 2.17 9.22 -8.06
N PRO A 31 2.53 10.52 -8.15
CA PRO A 31 3.06 11.08 -9.39
C PRO A 31 4.33 10.33 -9.84
N ASN A 32 4.76 10.57 -11.07
CA ASN A 32 5.95 9.95 -11.66
C ASN A 32 7.16 9.90 -10.70
N LEU A 33 7.58 8.69 -10.31
CA LEU A 33 8.70 8.42 -9.39
C LEU A 33 9.95 7.86 -10.11
N ALA A 34 10.02 7.93 -11.45
CA ALA A 34 11.10 7.32 -12.24
C ALA A 34 12.53 7.68 -11.78
N ALA A 35 12.72 8.91 -11.30
CA ALA A 35 14.01 9.44 -10.85
C ALA A 35 14.08 9.62 -9.32
N GLU A 36 13.13 9.06 -8.58
CA GLU A 36 13.00 9.25 -7.14
C GLU A 36 13.62 8.12 -6.31
N GLY A 37 14.38 7.23 -6.95
CA GLY A 37 15.21 6.25 -6.26
C GLY A 37 16.46 6.89 -5.67
N GLY A 38 16.76 6.60 -4.40
CA GLY A 38 17.98 7.02 -3.72
C GLY A 38 17.76 7.85 -2.46
N ILE A 39 18.86 8.25 -1.82
CA ILE A 39 18.86 9.00 -0.56
C ILE A 39 18.39 10.44 -0.81
N GLY A 40 17.52 10.96 0.06
CA GLY A 40 16.94 12.30 0.01
C GLY A 40 15.89 12.47 -1.10
N LYS A 41 15.39 11.38 -1.68
CA LYS A 41 14.38 11.40 -2.75
C LYS A 41 13.02 10.98 -2.23
N SER A 42 12.00 11.20 -3.05
CA SER A 42 10.60 10.99 -2.64
C SER A 42 10.32 9.54 -2.23
N LEU A 43 11.01 8.56 -2.82
CA LEU A 43 10.82 7.15 -2.47
C LEU A 43 11.33 6.79 -1.07
N GLU A 44 12.47 7.36 -0.67
CA GLU A 44 12.95 7.21 0.71
C GLU A 44 12.00 7.89 1.69
N PHE A 45 11.51 9.08 1.35
CA PHE A 45 10.55 9.80 2.19
C PHE A 45 9.27 8.99 2.42
N ILE A 46 8.74 8.34 1.39
CA ILE A 46 7.58 7.42 1.51
C ILE A 46 7.90 6.30 2.51
N GLY A 47 9.04 5.63 2.35
CA GLY A 47 9.46 4.54 3.23
C GLY A 47 9.61 4.97 4.69
N GLN A 48 10.23 6.12 4.93
CA GLN A 48 10.43 6.66 6.28
C GLN A 48 9.12 7.15 6.93
N SER A 49 8.23 7.75 6.15
CA SER A 49 7.01 8.40 6.66
C SER A 49 5.84 7.44 6.87
N LEU A 50 5.70 6.44 5.99
CA LEU A 50 4.65 5.43 6.10
C LEU A 50 5.10 4.23 6.94
N GLN A 51 6.40 3.93 6.97
CA GLN A 51 6.96 2.78 7.70
C GLN A 51 6.28 1.44 7.36
N PRO A 52 6.18 1.08 6.06
CA PRO A 52 5.60 -0.19 5.65
C PRO A 52 6.46 -1.39 6.10
N LEU A 53 5.79 -2.52 6.35
CA LEU A 53 6.45 -3.79 6.64
C LEU A 53 7.13 -4.37 5.39
N MET A 54 6.56 -4.09 4.22
CA MET A 54 7.17 -4.37 2.93
C MET A 54 6.71 -3.31 1.93
N MET A 55 7.62 -2.88 1.06
CA MET A 55 7.35 -1.90 0.03
C MET A 55 8.06 -2.27 -1.26
N ASN A 56 7.36 -2.12 -2.39
CA ASN A 56 7.93 -2.23 -3.72
C ASN A 56 7.45 -1.06 -4.59
N SER A 57 8.37 -0.37 -5.25
CA SER A 57 8.03 0.65 -6.24
C SER A 57 8.06 0.01 -7.61
N GLU A 58 6.90 -0.12 -8.26
CA GLU A 58 6.79 -0.75 -9.58
C GLU A 58 6.84 0.29 -10.69
N GLY A 59 7.88 0.18 -11.51
CA GLY A 59 8.03 0.95 -12.73
C GLY A 59 8.24 2.46 -12.51
N THR A 60 8.11 3.19 -13.61
CA THR A 60 8.29 4.65 -13.64
C THR A 60 6.99 5.41 -13.38
N SER A 61 5.83 4.73 -13.39
CA SER A 61 4.51 5.38 -13.28
C SER A 61 4.13 5.84 -11.87
N GLY A 62 4.99 5.67 -10.87
CA GLY A 62 4.70 6.10 -9.50
C GLY A 62 3.83 5.14 -8.68
N LEU A 63 3.65 3.91 -9.15
CA LEU A 63 2.95 2.88 -8.40
C LEU A 63 3.85 2.31 -7.30
N VAL A 64 3.37 2.36 -6.07
CA VAL A 64 4.07 1.81 -4.91
C VAL A 64 3.15 0.83 -4.19
N ASN A 65 3.55 -0.44 -4.18
CA ASN A 65 2.90 -1.51 -3.45
C ASN A 65 3.41 -1.49 -1.99
N LEU A 66 2.49 -1.48 -1.03
CA LEU A 66 2.78 -1.35 0.40
C LEU A 66 2.07 -2.48 1.17
N ILE A 67 2.77 -3.12 2.10
CA ILE A 67 2.16 -4.00 3.10
C ILE A 67 2.28 -3.34 4.46
N MET A 68 1.14 -3.15 5.12
CA MET A 68 1.01 -2.42 6.38
C MET A 68 0.21 -3.24 7.39
N ASP A 69 0.33 -2.91 8.68
CA ASP A 69 -0.60 -3.41 9.68
C ASP A 69 -1.98 -2.73 9.51
N GLY A 70 -2.99 -3.54 9.20
CA GLY A 70 -4.37 -3.12 8.98
C GLY A 70 -5.16 -2.85 10.27
N SER A 71 -4.57 -3.05 11.45
CA SER A 71 -5.25 -2.80 12.73
C SER A 71 -5.57 -1.31 12.98
N GLN A 72 -4.74 -0.40 12.46
CA GLN A 72 -4.88 1.05 12.61
C GLN A 72 -4.80 1.81 11.28
N THR A 73 -4.56 1.09 10.19
CA THR A 73 -4.31 1.68 8.88
C THR A 73 -5.47 1.33 7.95
N THR A 74 -6.08 2.36 7.36
CA THR A 74 -7.08 2.23 6.30
C THR A 74 -6.60 2.95 5.03
N ALA A 75 -7.15 2.59 3.87
CA ALA A 75 -6.83 3.29 2.62
C ALA A 75 -7.13 4.79 2.71
N ALA A 76 -8.27 5.18 3.32
CA ALA A 76 -8.64 6.58 3.51
C ALA A 76 -7.65 7.33 4.40
N SER A 77 -7.30 6.77 5.57
CA SER A 77 -6.34 7.40 6.49
C SER A 77 -4.94 7.52 5.88
N LEU A 78 -4.52 6.54 5.08
CA LEU A 78 -3.25 6.61 4.34
C LEU A 78 -3.28 7.69 3.28
N GLN A 79 -4.36 7.77 2.50
CA GLN A 79 -4.52 8.80 1.48
C GLN A 79 -4.46 10.20 2.08
N GLU A 80 -5.12 10.44 3.20
CA GLU A 80 -5.06 11.72 3.92
C GLU A 80 -3.62 12.04 4.35
N ARG A 81 -2.90 11.07 4.93
CA ARG A 81 -1.49 11.25 5.34
C ARG A 81 -0.58 11.56 4.16
N VAL A 82 -0.72 10.85 3.05
CA VAL A 82 0.10 11.07 1.84
C VAL A 82 -0.17 12.45 1.26
N ARG A 83 -1.44 12.84 1.12
CA ARG A 83 -1.81 14.16 0.60
C ARG A 83 -1.38 15.31 1.51
N ALA A 84 -1.32 15.08 2.82
CA ALA A 84 -0.85 16.07 3.79
C ALA A 84 0.63 16.44 3.62
N TRP A 85 1.43 15.63 2.92
CA TRP A 85 2.80 15.99 2.56
C TRP A 85 2.88 17.17 1.58
N GLY A 86 1.81 17.41 0.82
CA GLY A 86 1.68 18.55 -0.07
C GLY A 86 2.55 18.46 -1.32
N SER A 87 2.95 19.63 -1.83
CA SER A 87 3.45 19.80 -3.20
C SER A 87 4.98 19.74 -3.36
N SER A 88 5.72 19.36 -2.31
CA SER A 88 7.19 19.40 -2.35
C SER A 88 7.81 18.33 -1.45
N VAL A 89 7.72 17.07 -1.92
CA VAL A 89 8.33 15.93 -1.26
C VAL A 89 9.61 15.52 -1.97
N GLY A 90 10.65 15.19 -1.18
CA GLY A 90 11.96 14.81 -1.70
C GLY A 90 12.72 15.99 -2.34
N SER A 91 13.98 15.74 -2.71
CA SER A 91 14.84 16.76 -3.32
C SER A 91 14.40 17.23 -4.71
N ASN A 92 13.49 16.50 -5.38
CA ASN A 92 12.93 16.89 -6.68
C ASN A 92 11.56 17.60 -6.55
N GLY A 93 11.03 17.77 -5.34
CA GLY A 93 9.81 18.55 -5.10
C GLY A 93 8.56 17.94 -5.74
N ILE A 94 8.34 16.63 -5.55
CA ILE A 94 7.18 15.93 -6.11
C ILE A 94 5.91 16.29 -5.35
N ASP A 95 4.81 16.49 -6.07
CA ASP A 95 3.51 16.90 -5.51
C ASP A 95 2.58 15.71 -5.24
N PHE A 96 2.37 15.38 -3.98
CA PHE A 96 1.52 14.26 -3.56
C PHE A 96 0.07 14.65 -3.30
N SER A 97 -0.34 15.91 -3.53
CA SER A 97 -1.69 16.39 -3.23
C SER A 97 -2.80 15.65 -4.00
N SER A 98 -2.49 15.12 -5.19
CA SER A 98 -3.41 14.31 -6.01
C SER A 98 -3.24 12.80 -5.84
N ALA A 99 -2.32 12.34 -4.99
CA ALA A 99 -2.04 10.91 -4.84
C ALA A 99 -3.28 10.14 -4.36
N THR A 100 -3.43 8.89 -4.79
CA THR A 100 -4.53 8.02 -4.34
C THR A 100 -3.99 6.77 -3.67
N VAL A 101 -4.72 6.26 -2.67
CA VAL A 101 -4.37 5.01 -1.99
C VAL A 101 -5.57 4.09 -2.03
N THR A 102 -5.36 2.86 -2.51
CA THR A 102 -6.41 1.85 -2.63
C THR A 102 -5.98 0.58 -1.89
N GLU A 103 -6.92 -0.10 -1.24
CA GLU A 103 -6.67 -1.42 -0.64
C GLU A 103 -6.51 -2.47 -1.75
N GLY A 104 -5.44 -3.27 -1.67
CA GLY A 104 -5.15 -4.30 -2.65
C GLY A 104 -6.02 -5.54 -2.43
N GLY A 105 -6.53 -6.13 -3.51
CA GLY A 105 -7.28 -7.39 -3.49
C GLY A 105 -6.42 -8.64 -3.75
N GLN A 106 -5.21 -8.47 -4.28
CA GLN A 106 -4.27 -9.56 -4.60
C GLN A 106 -2.82 -9.09 -4.49
N ILE A 107 -1.89 -10.04 -4.37
CA ILE A 107 -0.44 -9.80 -4.44
C ILE A 107 0.12 -10.65 -5.57
N LEU A 108 0.83 -10.02 -6.51
CA LEU A 108 1.59 -10.69 -7.56
C LEU A 108 3.08 -10.57 -7.23
N VAL A 109 3.79 -11.70 -7.15
CA VAL A 109 5.24 -11.73 -6.95
C VAL A 109 5.87 -12.42 -8.16
N SER A 110 6.57 -11.65 -8.99
CA SER A 110 7.27 -12.14 -10.19
C SER A 110 8.78 -11.99 -10.06
N ALA A 111 9.53 -12.86 -10.76
CA ALA A 111 10.99 -12.85 -10.84
C ALA A 111 11.49 -12.29 -12.17
#